data_AF-W4VN31-F1
#
_entry.id   AF-W4VN31-F1
#
_cell.length_a   1.000
_cell.length_b   1.000
_cell.length_c   1.000
_cell.angle_alpha   90.00
_cell.angle_beta   90.00
_cell.angle_gamma   90.00
#
_symmetry.space_group_name_H-M   'P 1'
#
loop_
_entity.id
_entity.type
_entity.pdbx_description
1 polymer ?
#
loop_
_entity_poly.entity_id
_entity_poly.type
_entity_poly.pdbx_seq_one_letter_code
_entity_poly.pdbx_strand_id
1 'polypeptide(L)'
;MKKQPIVSKMIMNSIEKSRISHAYLFHGDKGTGKSQLVQLFAMSIFCKQRITINPCHQCSDCRRIKSGNHPDLHQIIPDGASIKKSRY
;
A
#
# COMPACT_ATOMS: atom_id res chain seq x y z
N MET A 1 -12.12 3.92 0.12
CA MET A 1 -11.66 3.85 -1.29
C MET A 1 -12.58 4.63 -2.25
N LYS A 2 -12.65 5.97 -2.16
CA LYS A 2 -13.54 6.76 -3.05
C LYS A 2 -12.82 7.42 -4.25
N LYS A 3 -11.50 7.62 -4.18
CA LYS A 3 -10.73 8.39 -5.17
C LYS A 3 -10.41 7.61 -6.47
N GLN A 4 -10.43 6.27 -6.43
CA GLN A 4 -10.04 5.38 -7.54
C GLN A 4 -10.97 4.14 -7.61
N PRO A 5 -12.24 4.29 -8.02
CA PRO A 5 -13.28 3.27 -7.80
C PRO A 5 -13.05 1.97 -8.59
N ILE A 6 -12.57 2.04 -9.83
CA ILE A 6 -12.35 0.86 -10.68
C ILE A 6 -11.23 -0.02 -10.11
N VAL A 7 -10.06 0.58 -9.88
CA VAL A 7 -8.89 -0.13 -9.33
C VAL A 7 -9.20 -0.65 -7.92
N SER A 8 -9.88 0.15 -7.11
CA SER A 8 -10.28 -0.28 -5.76
C SER A 8 -11.19 -1.51 -5.83
N LYS A 9 -12.19 -1.54 -6.73
CA LYS A 9 -13.08 -2.68 -6.89
C LYS A 9 -12.34 -3.93 -7.35
N MET A 10 -11.40 -3.80 -8.29
CA MET A 10 -10.56 -4.92 -8.74
C MET A 10 -9.75 -5.52 -7.59
N ILE A 11 -9.11 -4.66 -6.79
CA ILE A 11 -8.32 -5.06 -5.63
C ILE A 11 -9.19 -5.72 -4.55
N MET A 12 -10.35 -5.13 -4.25
CA MET A 12 -11.32 -5.69 -3.29
C MET A 12 -11.75 -7.10 -3.68
N ASN A 13 -12.10 -7.30 -4.96
CA ASN A 13 -12.51 -8.61 -5.47
C ASN A 13 -11.37 -9.65 -5.36
N SER A 14 -10.12 -9.22 -5.57
CA SER A 14 -8.94 -10.09 -5.46
C SER A 14 -8.70 -10.52 -4.01
N ILE A 15 -8.86 -9.61 -3.05
CA ILE A 15 -8.77 -9.92 -1.61
C ILE A 15 -9.91 -10.86 -1.18
N GLU A 16 -11.15 -10.56 -1.57
CA GLU A 16 -12.33 -11.34 -1.19
C GLU A 16 -12.25 -12.78 -1.71
N LYS A 17 -11.76 -12.95 -2.94
CA LYS A 17 -11.58 -14.28 -3.54
C LYS A 17 -10.29 -14.98 -3.09
N SER A 18 -9.49 -14.37 -2.21
CA SER A 18 -8.16 -14.86 -1.81
C SER A 18 -7.26 -15.16 -3.02
N ARG A 19 -7.34 -14.33 -4.06
CA ARG A 19 -6.57 -14.43 -5.32
C ARG A 19 -5.68 -13.21 -5.50
N ILE A 20 -4.78 -13.00 -4.54
CA ILE A 20 -3.84 -11.87 -4.56
C ILE A 20 -2.65 -12.25 -5.44
N SER A 21 -2.29 -11.37 -6.39
CA SER A 21 -1.11 -11.54 -7.25
C SER A 21 0.17 -11.24 -6.45
N HIS A 22 1.28 -11.87 -6.85
CA HIS A 22 2.59 -11.61 -6.25
C HIS A 22 3.11 -10.19 -6.54
N ALA A 23 2.60 -9.54 -7.58
CA ALA A 23 3.03 -8.20 -7.98
C ALA A 23 1.89 -7.36 -8.56
N TYR A 24 1.92 -6.06 -8.25
CA TYR A 24 1.01 -5.03 -8.77
C TYR A 24 1.81 -3.78 -9.18
N LEU A 25 1.54 -3.27 -10.38
CA LEU A 25 2.08 -1.99 -10.86
C LEU A 25 0.98 -0.92 -10.84
N PHE A 26 1.15 0.09 -9.99
CA PHE A 26 0.24 1.24 -9.91
C PHE A 26 0.75 2.38 -10.80
N HIS A 27 0.11 2.57 -11.95
CA HIS A 27 0.45 3.60 -12.93
C HIS A 27 -0.60 4.74 -12.96
N GLY A 28 -0.18 5.94 -13.38
CA GLY A 28 -1.03 7.12 -13.56
C GLY A 28 -0.36 8.42 -13.07
N ASP A 29 -1.02 9.56 -13.26
CA ASP A 29 -0.46 10.89 -12.98
C ASP A 29 -0.16 11.13 -11.49
N LYS A 30 0.80 12.02 -11.19
CA LYS A 30 1.10 12.43 -9.82
C LYS A 30 -0.14 13.06 -9.17
N GLY A 31 -0.36 12.83 -7.87
CA GLY A 31 -1.50 13.37 -7.12
C GLY A 31 -2.81 12.55 -7.18
N THR A 32 -2.88 11.52 -8.03
CA THR A 32 -4.07 10.64 -8.17
C THR A 32 -4.32 9.71 -6.97
N GLY A 33 -3.41 9.70 -5.98
CA GLY A 33 -3.57 8.94 -4.74
C GLY A 33 -3.08 7.49 -4.79
N LYS A 34 -2.17 7.16 -5.73
CA LYS A 34 -1.59 5.82 -5.87
C LYS A 34 -0.97 5.30 -4.57
N SER A 35 -0.15 6.10 -3.90
CA SER A 35 0.49 5.71 -2.64
C SER A 35 -0.53 5.45 -1.52
N GLN A 36 -1.60 6.25 -1.48
CA GLN A 36 -2.69 6.06 -0.53
C GLN A 36 -3.46 4.76 -0.79
N LEU A 37 -3.65 4.42 -2.07
CA LEU A 37 -4.25 3.16 -2.48
C LEU A 37 -3.38 1.95 -2.11
N VAL A 38 -2.06 2.02 -2.35
CA VAL A 38 -1.09 0.99 -1.96
C VAL A 38 -1.10 0.80 -0.44
N GLN A 39 -1.06 1.89 0.34
CA GLN A 39 -1.10 1.81 1.79
C GLN A 39 -2.39 1.16 2.29
N LEU A 40 -3.54 1.56 1.73
CA LEU A 40 -4.83 0.98 2.11
C LEU A 40 -4.94 -0.50 1.72
N PHE A 41 -4.39 -0.87 0.56
CA PHE A 41 -4.30 -2.26 0.13
C PHE A 41 -3.48 -3.11 1.09
N ALA A 42 -2.29 -2.64 1.49
CA ALA A 42 -1.46 -3.31 2.49
C ALA A 42 -2.22 -3.47 3.83
N MET A 43 -2.91 -2.42 4.28
CA MET A 43 -3.76 -2.51 5.48
C MET A 43 -4.82 -3.60 5.35
N SER A 44 -5.53 -3.70 4.23
CA SER A 44 -6.55 -4.74 4.02
C SER A 44 -5.99 -6.16 4.03
N ILE A 45 -4.75 -6.36 3.58
CA ILE A 45 -4.07 -7.66 3.59
C ILE A 45 -3.73 -8.08 5.03
N PHE A 46 -3.04 -7.22 5.77
CA PHE A 46 -2.52 -7.55 7.11
C PHE A 46 -3.55 -7.39 8.23
N CYS A 47 -4.66 -6.68 8.01
CA CYS A 47 -5.67 -6.47 9.05
C CYS A 47 -6.42 -7.76 9.39
N LYS A 48 -6.17 -8.28 10.60
CA LYS A 48 -6.85 -9.48 11.15
C LYS A 48 -8.32 -9.23 11.52
N GLN A 49 -8.70 -7.98 11.74
CA GLN A 49 -10.03 -7.56 12.17
C GLN A 49 -10.80 -6.83 11.06
N ARG A 50 -10.48 -7.10 9.80
CA ARG A 50 -11.16 -6.45 8.68
C ARG A 50 -12.64 -6.85 8.64
N ILE A 51 -13.50 -5.90 8.34
CA ILE A 51 -14.92 -6.17 8.03
C ILE A 51 -15.02 -6.19 6.51
N THR A 52 -15.26 -7.38 5.96
CA THR A 52 -15.23 -7.66 4.52
C THR A 52 -13.85 -7.35 3.93
N ILE A 53 -13.69 -6.24 3.21
CA ILE A 53 -12.45 -5.83 2.53
C ILE A 53 -11.82 -4.57 3.13
N ASN A 54 -12.54 -3.88 4.02
CA ASN A 54 -12.08 -2.62 4.60
C ASN A 54 -11.23 -2.93 5.86
N PRO A 55 -10.03 -2.36 5.97
CA PRO A 55 -9.23 -2.53 7.17
C PRO A 55 -9.89 -1.78 8.33
N CYS A 56 -9.77 -2.30 9.56
CA CYS A 56 -10.43 -1.70 10.72
C CYS A 56 -9.81 -0.37 11.18
N HIS A 57 -8.64 0.01 10.65
CA HIS A 57 -7.85 1.19 11.02
C HIS A 57 -7.41 1.31 12.50
N GLN A 58 -7.85 0.41 13.40
CA GLN A 58 -7.60 0.49 14.84
C GLN A 58 -6.67 -0.62 15.39
N CYS A 59 -6.57 -1.75 14.71
CA CYS A 59 -5.70 -2.85 15.16
C CYS A 59 -4.20 -2.47 15.09
N SER A 60 -3.36 -3.26 15.76
CA SER A 60 -1.90 -3.07 15.77
C SER A 60 -1.31 -2.99 14.36
N ASP A 61 -1.75 -3.88 13.47
CA ASP A 61 -1.20 -4.00 12.12
C ASP A 61 -1.57 -2.77 11.27
N CYS A 62 -2.84 -2.35 11.31
CA CYS A 62 -3.29 -1.11 10.69
C CYS A 62 -2.52 0.12 11.18
N ARG A 63 -2.32 0.24 12.50
CA ARG A 63 -1.58 1.37 13.09
C ARG A 63 -0.10 1.35 12.68
N ARG A 64 0.54 0.18 12.71
CA ARG A 64 1.94 0.01 12.29
C ARG A 64 2.13 0.36 10.82
N ILE A 65 1.26 -0.12 9.93
CA ILE A 65 1.29 0.21 8.49
C ILE A 65 1.07 1.72 8.27
N LYS A 66 0.14 2.33 9.01
CA LYS A 66 -0.08 3.78 8.93
C LYS A 66 1.16 4.57 9.33
N SER A 67 1.89 4.10 10.33
CA SER A 67 3.13 4.72 10.83
C SER A 67 4.41 4.36 10.05
N GLY A 68 4.34 3.41 9.11
CA GLY A 68 5.52 2.91 8.39
C GLY A 68 6.40 1.91 9.18
N ASN A 69 5.91 1.37 10.31
CA ASN A 69 6.67 0.51 11.23
C ASN A 69 6.15 -0.93 11.29
N HIS A 70 5.55 -1.43 10.22
CA HIS A 70 5.07 -2.82 10.19
C HIS A 70 6.23 -3.75 9.80
N PRO A 71 6.54 -4.79 10.60
CA PRO A 71 7.73 -5.61 10.39
C PRO A 71 7.74 -6.31 9.03
N ASP A 72 6.56 -6.74 8.56
CA ASP A 72 6.39 -7.45 7.29
C ASP A 72 6.08 -6.53 6.09
N LEU A 73 6.16 -5.20 6.26
CA LEU A 73 5.93 -4.24 5.18
C LEU A 73 7.17 -3.37 5.00
N HIS A 74 7.89 -3.59 3.91
CA HIS A 74 9.05 -2.78 3.56
C HIS A 74 8.67 -1.73 2.53
N GLN A 75 8.89 -0.46 2.87
CA GLN A 75 8.78 0.64 1.94
C GLN A 75 10.18 1.02 1.46
N ILE A 76 10.45 0.77 0.18
CA ILE A 76 11.72 1.11 -0.45
C ILE A 76 11.53 2.42 -1.21
N ILE A 77 12.27 3.45 -0.83
CA ILE A 77 12.30 4.76 -1.49
C ILE A 77 13.78 5.02 -1.81
N PRO A 78 14.11 5.47 -3.03
CA PRO A 78 15.49 5.86 -3.31
C PRO A 78 15.91 7.03 -2.42
N ASP A 79 17.09 6.93 -1.81
CA ASP A 79 17.68 7.97 -0.93
C ASP A 79 18.03 9.29 -1.66
N GLY A 80 17.76 9.36 -2.96
CA GLY A 80 18.22 10.41 -3.85
C GLY A 80 19.67 10.17 -4.30
N ALA A 81 19.97 10.55 -5.53
CA ALA A 81 21.32 10.44 -6.08
C ALA A 81 22.24 11.49 -5.45
N SER A 82 22.72 11.26 -4.23
CA SER A 82 23.86 12.00 -3.69
C SER A 82 25.16 11.39 -4.22
N ILE A 83 25.39 11.53 -5.54
CA ILE A 83 26.70 11.21 -6.12
C ILE A 83 27.66 12.31 -5.65
N LYS A 84 28.38 12.06 -4.55
CA LYS A 84 29.56 12.85 -4.22
C LYS A 84 30.60 12.58 -5.30
N LYS A 85 30.66 13.42 -6.34
CA LYS A 85 31.81 13.44 -7.24
C LYS A 85 33.01 13.94 -6.43
N SER A 86 33.85 13.02 -5.95
CA SER A 86 35.21 13.36 -5.52
C SER A 86 35.93 13.91 -6.75
N ARG A 87 36.12 15.23 -6.78
CA ARG A 87 37.02 15.88 -7.73
C ARG A 87 38.44 15.49 -7.30
N TYR A 88 39.08 14.62 -8.07
CA TYR A 88 40.54 14.58 -8.18
C TYR A 88 40.95 15.54 -9.28
#